data_AF-A0A0H0ITT2-F1
#
_entry.id   AF-A0A0H0ITT2-F1
#
_cell.length_a   1.000
_cell.length_b   1.000
_cell.length_c   1.000
_cell.angle_alpha   90.00
_cell.angle_beta   90.00
_cell.angle_gamma   90.00
#
_symmetry.space_group_name_H-M   'P 1'
#
loop_
_entity.id
_entity.type
_entity.pdbx_description
1 polymer ?
#
loop_
_entity_poly.entity_id
_entity_poly.type
_entity_poly.pdbx_seq_one_letter_code
_entity_poly.pdbx_strand_id
1 'polypeptide(L)'
;MRRKESNVSSLPELTNFEVSYSLVTNEVYLSASFTDNMACIPNWPLQEFPDQLICISRAKAVALIEELQKTINYMDAGIDRSSGSLLQ
;
A
#
# COMPACT_ATOMS: atom_id res chain seq x y z
N MET A 1 -33.94 -7.74 6.07
CA MET A 1 -32.74 -8.40 6.63
C MET A 1 -31.52 -7.73 6.00
N ARG A 2 -30.87 -6.77 6.69
CA ARG A 2 -29.61 -6.19 6.19
C ARG A 2 -28.54 -7.26 6.39
N ARG A 3 -27.97 -7.80 5.31
CA ARG A 3 -26.80 -8.66 5.41
C ARG A 3 -25.72 -7.83 6.08
N LYS A 4 -25.19 -8.32 7.20
CA LYS A 4 -23.95 -7.83 7.79
C LYS A 4 -22.91 -8.03 6.69
N GLU A 5 -22.51 -6.97 5.99
CA GLU A 5 -21.42 -7.06 5.03
C GLU A 5 -20.23 -7.65 5.79
N SER A 6 -19.74 -8.79 5.30
CA SER A 6 -18.57 -9.40 5.89
C SER A 6 -17.43 -8.40 5.76
N ASN A 7 -16.77 -8.07 6.87
CA ASN A 7 -15.61 -7.19 6.89
C ASN A 7 -14.41 -7.79 6.12
N VAL A 8 -14.55 -9.03 5.65
CA VAL A 8 -13.61 -9.73 4.78
C VAL A 8 -13.93 -9.31 3.34
N SER A 9 -13.21 -8.30 2.86
CA SER A 9 -13.22 -7.88 1.45
C SER A 9 -11.85 -8.13 0.84
N SER A 10 -11.83 -8.42 -0.45
CA SER A 10 -10.61 -8.44 -1.26
C SER A 10 -9.86 -7.11 -1.15
N LEU A 11 -8.59 -7.16 -0.79
CA LEU A 11 -7.69 -6.00 -0.71
C LEU A 11 -6.42 -6.29 -1.52
N PRO A 12 -5.83 -5.24 -2.14
CA PRO A 12 -4.57 -5.39 -2.86
C PRO A 12 -3.44 -5.66 -1.86
N GLU A 13 -2.92 -6.88 -1.87
CA GLU A 13 -1.70 -7.27 -1.17
C GLU A 13 -0.50 -7.08 -2.10
N LEU A 14 0.49 -6.31 -1.66
CA LEU A 14 1.71 -6.05 -2.43
C LEU A 14 2.53 -7.35 -2.57
N THR A 15 2.79 -7.77 -3.80
CA THR A 15 3.54 -9.00 -4.11
C THR A 15 4.91 -8.74 -4.70
N ASN A 16 5.03 -7.68 -5.50
CA ASN A 16 6.30 -7.24 -6.07
C ASN A 16 6.43 -5.73 -5.96
N PHE A 17 7.66 -5.25 -5.74
CA PHE A 17 7.98 -3.84 -5.71
C PHE A 17 9.38 -3.62 -6.28
N GLU A 18 9.46 -2.83 -7.34
CA GLU A 18 10.72 -2.52 -8.03
C GLU A 18 10.92 -1.01 -8.10
N VAL A 19 12.18 -0.59 -8.02
CA VAL A 19 12.58 0.81 -8.05
C VAL A 19 13.65 1.00 -9.11
N SER A 20 13.44 1.97 -10.00
CA SER A 20 14.44 2.46 -10.94
C SER A 20 14.56 3.98 -10.87
N TYR A 21 15.59 4.56 -11.49
CA TYR A 21 15.85 6.00 -11.40
C TYR A 21 16.44 6.56 -12.69
N SER A 22 16.29 7.87 -12.85
CA SER A 22 16.91 8.65 -13.92
C SER A 22 17.65 9.84 -13.32
N LEU A 23 18.97 9.89 -13.51
CA LEU A 23 19.78 11.03 -13.10
C LEU A 23 19.53 12.27 -13.98
N VAL A 24 19.13 12.05 -15.24
CA VAL A 24 18.90 13.12 -16.21
C VAL A 24 17.65 13.92 -15.83
N THR A 25 16.57 13.23 -15.45
CA THR A 25 15.31 13.86 -15.04
C THR A 25 15.22 14.06 -13.53
N ASN A 26 16.16 13.49 -12.75
CA ASN A 26 16.18 13.51 -11.29
C ASN A 26 14.90 12.90 -10.67
N GLU A 27 14.45 11.80 -11.26
CA GLU A 27 13.22 11.08 -10.94
C GLU A 27 13.49 9.63 -10.52
N VAL A 28 12.53 9.10 -9.77
CA VAL A 28 12.46 7.70 -9.31
C VAL A 28 11.17 7.11 -9.87
N TYR A 29 11.26 5.92 -10.45
CA TYR A 29 10.11 5.16 -10.93
C TYR A 29 9.90 3.95 -10.04
N LEU A 30 8.66 3.79 -9.58
CA LEU A 30 8.21 2.71 -8.72
C LEU A 30 7.26 1.83 -9.51
N SER A 31 7.53 0.52 -9.53
CA SER A 31 6.59 -0.49 -10.03
C SER A 31 6.09 -1.32 -8.87
N ALA A 32 4.79 -1.50 -8.75
CA ALA A 32 4.17 -2.30 -7.70
C ALA A 32 3.11 -3.23 -8.29
N SER A 33 3.21 -4.51 -7.97
CA SER A 33 2.24 -5.53 -8.38
C SER A 33 1.47 -6.06 -7.18
N PHE A 34 0.20 -6.35 -7.38
CA PHE A 34 -0.71 -6.74 -6.30
C PHE A 34 -1.44 -8.04 -6.60
N THR A 35 -1.72 -8.79 -5.55
CA THR A 35 -2.69 -9.90 -5.58
C THR A 35 -3.87 -9.57 -4.69
N ASP A 36 -4.98 -10.26 -4.90
CA ASP A 36 -6.05 -10.30 -3.92
C ASP A 36 -5.57 -11.03 -2.65
N ASN A 37 -5.64 -10.38 -1.49
CA ASN A 37 -5.29 -10.99 -0.21
C ASN A 37 -6.16 -12.21 0.15
N MET A 38 -7.31 -12.37 -0.50
CA MET A 38 -8.19 -13.53 -0.35
C MET A 38 -7.95 -14.59 -1.43
N ALA A 39 -6.94 -14.44 -2.31
CA ALA A 39 -6.71 -15.34 -3.44
C ALA A 39 -6.44 -16.81 -3.05
N CYS A 40 -5.97 -17.04 -1.82
CA CYS A 40 -5.71 -18.37 -1.29
C CYS A 40 -6.96 -19.08 -0.75
N ILE A 41 -8.11 -18.40 -0.63
CA ILE A 41 -9.34 -18.96 -0.08
C ILE A 41 -10.13 -19.69 -1.18
N PRO A 42 -10.39 -21.01 -1.02
CA PRO A 42 -11.16 -21.75 -2.00
C PRO A 42 -12.55 -21.17 -2.25
N ASN A 43 -12.94 -21.05 -3.52
CA ASN A 43 -14.23 -20.50 -3.97
C ASN A 43 -14.47 -19.02 -3.61
N TRP A 44 -13.45 -18.28 -3.17
CA TRP A 44 -13.55 -16.83 -3.03
C TRP A 44 -13.50 -16.16 -4.41
N PRO A 45 -14.40 -15.19 -4.70
CA PRO A 45 -14.32 -14.42 -5.94
C PRO A 45 -13.01 -13.63 -5.98
N LEU A 46 -12.15 -13.92 -6.95
CA LEU A 46 -10.89 -13.18 -7.12
C LEU A 46 -11.18 -11.79 -7.69
N GLN A 47 -10.60 -10.78 -7.04
CA GLN A 47 -10.56 -9.42 -7.58
C GLN A 47 -9.19 -9.15 -8.20
N GLU A 48 -9.18 -8.69 -9.46
CA GLU A 48 -7.94 -8.23 -10.09
C GLU A 48 -7.60 -6.81 -9.62
N PHE A 49 -6.34 -6.61 -9.29
CA PHE A 49 -5.78 -5.30 -8.94
C PHE A 49 -4.70 -4.95 -9.97
N PRO A 50 -4.84 -3.84 -10.71
CA PRO A 50 -3.88 -3.48 -11.74
C PRO A 50 -2.55 -3.04 -11.13
N ASP A 51 -1.45 -3.47 -11.76
CA ASP A 51 -0.12 -3.02 -11.44
C ASP A 51 -0.01 -1.49 -11.53
N GLN A 52 0.75 -0.92 -10.60
CA GLN A 52 0.95 0.52 -10.49
C GLN A 52 2.37 0.87 -10.93
N LEU A 53 2.47 1.81 -11.88
CA LEU A 53 3.73 2.44 -12.25
C LEU A 53 3.66 3.92 -11.89
N ILE A 54 4.56 4.36 -11.02
CA ILE A 54 4.54 5.72 -10.45
C ILE A 54 5.89 6.38 -10.71
N CYS A 55 5.88 7.57 -11.32
CA CYS A 55 7.05 8.44 -11.38
C CYS A 55 6.95 9.50 -10.29
N ILE A 56 8.02 9.66 -9.50
CA ILE A 56 8.13 10.71 -8.49
C ILE A 56 9.47 11.42 -8.59
N SER A 57 9.52 12.69 -8.21
CA SER A 57 10.78 13.41 -8.09
C SER A 57 11.63 12.84 -6.96
N ARG A 58 12.95 13.01 -7.03
CA ARG A 58 13.88 12.61 -5.96
C ARG A 58 13.45 13.16 -4.59
N ALA A 59 12.98 14.41 -4.52
CA ALA A 59 12.54 15.02 -3.27
C ALA A 59 11.31 14.30 -2.68
N LYS A 60 10.34 13.90 -3.53
CA LYS A 60 9.18 13.12 -3.09
C LYS A 60 9.56 11.70 -2.67
N ALA A 61 10.54 11.09 -3.33
CA ALA A 61 11.07 9.78 -2.94
C ALA A 61 11.70 9.81 -1.54
N VAL A 62 12.49 10.85 -1.22
CA VAL A 62 13.08 11.03 0.12
C VAL A 62 11.99 11.16 1.18
N ALA A 63 11.01 12.05 0.96
CA ALA A 63 9.92 12.25 1.92
C ALA A 63 9.07 10.98 2.11
N LEU A 64 8.87 10.18 1.05
CA LEU A 64 8.18 8.90 1.13
C LEU A 64 8.92 7.91 2.04
N ILE A 65 10.25 7.79 1.88
CA ILE A 65 11.08 6.91 2.72
C ILE A 65 11.03 7.34 4.18
N GLU A 66 11.08 8.65 4.46
CA GLU A 66 11.01 9.19 5.81
C GLU A 66 9.69 8.84 6.51
N GLU A 67 8.55 9.01 5.83
CA GLU A 67 7.24 8.68 6.40
C GLU A 67 7.01 7.16 6.52
N LEU A 68 7.53 6.35 5.59
CA LEU A 68 7.52 4.89 5.70
C LEU A 68 8.33 4.43 6.93
N GLN A 69 9.56 4.92 7.09
CA GLN A 69 10.40 4.56 8.23
C GLN A 69 9.78 4.99 9.56
N LYS A 70 9.19 6.18 9.60
CA LYS A 70 8.46 6.68 10.78
C LYS A 70 7.29 5.79 11.15
N THR A 71 6.55 5.29 10.17
CA THR A 71 5.41 4.39 10.39
C THR A 71 5.89 3.04 10.95
N ILE A 72 6.97 2.48 10.41
CA ILE A 72 7.60 1.26 10.93
C ILE A 72 8.04 1.46 12.39
N ASN A 73 8.73 2.57 12.69
CA ASN A 73 9.19 2.87 14.04
C ASN A 73 8.02 2.94 15.05
N TYR A 74 6.86 3.46 14.64
CA TYR A 74 5.67 3.47 15.49
C TYR A 74 5.10 2.06 15.71
N MET A 75 5.09 1.22 14.67
CA MET A 75 4.68 -0.19 14.80
C MET A 75 5.60 -0.95 15.77
N ASP A 76 6.92 -0.79 15.62
CA ASP A 76 7.92 -1.44 16.48
C ASP A 76 7.84 -0.97 17.93
N ALA A 77 7.49 0.30 18.15
CA ALA A 77 7.26 0.85 19.48
C ALA A 77 5.93 0.40 20.11
N GLY A 78 5.10 -0.36 19.39
CA GLY A 78 3.76 -0.75 19.82
C GLY A 78 2.80 0.43 19.96
N ILE A 79 3.11 1.56 19.31
CA ILE A 79 2.26 2.75 19.32
C ILE A 79 1.13 2.49 18.32
N ASP A 80 -0.02 2.05 18.84
CA ASP A 80 -1.23 2.05 18.05
C ASP A 80 -1.63 3.50 17.78
N ARG A 81 -1.87 3.86 16.51
CA ARG A 81 -2.42 5.18 16.15
C ARG A 81 -3.91 5.22 16.49
N SER A 82 -4.29 4.91 17.73
CA SER A 82 -5.61 5.18 18.25
C SER A 82 -5.70 6.64 18.65
N SER A 83 -5.92 7.54 17.68
CA SER A 83 -6.54 8.86 17.94
C SER A 83 -6.92 9.62 16.66
N GLY A 84 -8.21 9.51 16.32
CA GLY A 84 -9.04 10.69 16.06
C GLY A 84 -9.06 11.29 14.65
N SER A 85 -9.91 10.75 13.78
CA SER A 85 -10.93 11.56 13.09
C SER A 85 -12.06 10.66 12.62
N LEU A 86 -13.00 10.41 13.52
CA LEU A 86 -14.39 10.32 13.08
C LEU A 86 -14.71 11.69 12.47
N LEU A 87 -14.82 11.69 11.14
CA LEU A 87 -15.65 12.57 10.33
C LEU A 87 -16.36 13.68 11.14
N GLN A 88 -15.84 14.90 11.05
CA GLN A 88 -16.67 16.10 11.21
C GLN A 88 -17.50 16.32 9.95
#